data_AF-N9ZDZ8-F1
#
_entry.id   AF-N9ZDZ8-F1
#
_cell.length_a   1.000
_cell.length_b   1.000
_cell.length_c   1.000
_cell.angle_alpha   90.00
_cell.angle_beta   90.00
_cell.angle_gamma   90.00
#
_symmetry.space_group_name_H-M   'P 1'
#
loop_
_entity.id
_entity.type
_entity.pdbx_description
1 polymer ?
#
loop_
_entity_poly.entity_id
_entity_poly.type
_entity_poly.pdbx_seq_one_letter_code
_entity_poly.pdbx_strand_id
1 'polypeptide(L)' 'MAYKRKTVDRWDILGNCGYGWEVENSEYTREDAKRSLKEYRENCNYPIKMEKHREKIEE' A
#
# COMPACT_ATOMS: atom_id res chain seq x y z
N MET A 1 -10.27 5.89 29.62
CA MET A 1 -9.40 5.37 28.55
C MET A 1 -9.96 5.82 27.22
N ALA A 2 -9.16 6.48 26.37
CA ALA A 2 -9.60 6.81 25.01
C ALA A 2 -9.79 5.52 24.20
N TYR A 3 -10.78 5.49 23.31
CA TYR A 3 -11.02 4.33 22.44
C TYR A 3 -9.78 4.05 21.58
N LYS A 4 -9.24 2.82 21.69
CA LYS A 4 -8.19 2.34 20.80
C LYS A 4 -8.83 1.69 19.58
N ARG A 5 -8.47 2.17 18.39
CA ARG A 5 -8.96 1.62 17.12
C ARG A 5 -8.42 0.19 16.97
N LYS A 6 -9.29 -0.76 16.61
CA LYS A 6 -8.96 -2.19 16.41
C LYS A 6 -8.48 -2.54 15.00
N THR A 7 -8.22 -1.54 14.17
CA THR A 7 -7.79 -1.73 12.78
C THR A 7 -6.69 -0.77 12.42
N VAL A 8 -5.74 -1.24 11.62
CA VAL A 8 -4.68 -0.44 11.02
C VAL A 8 -5.00 -0.26 9.53
N ASP A 9 -4.75 0.94 9.01
CA ASP A 9 -4.85 1.19 7.57
C ASP A 9 -3.52 0.73 6.93
N ARG A 10 -3.60 -0.10 5.88
CA ARG A 10 -2.46 -0.57 5.08
C ARG A 10 -2.64 -0.09 3.65
N TRP A 11 -1.57 0.30 2.99
CA TRP A 11 -1.56 0.79 1.62
C TRP A 11 -0.65 -0.09 0.79
N ASP A 12 -1.24 -0.85 -0.13
CA ASP A 12 -0.50 -1.74 -1.02
C ASP A 12 -0.21 -1.04 -2.32
N ILE A 13 1.03 -1.14 -2.78
CA ILE A 13 1.49 -0.73 -4.09
C ILE A 13 1.47 -1.96 -4.96
N LEU A 14 0.64 -1.93 -6.00
CA LEU A 14 0.49 -3.02 -6.93
C LEU A 14 1.16 -2.69 -8.25
N GLY A 15 2.03 -3.58 -8.71
CA GLY A 15 2.65 -3.56 -10.03
C GLY A 15 1.97 -4.53 -10.99
N ASN A 16 1.91 -4.18 -12.27
CA ASN A 16 1.48 -5.12 -13.31
C ASN A 16 2.52 -5.25 -14.42
N CYS A 17 3.40 -6.23 -14.29
CA CYS A 17 4.43 -6.58 -15.28
C CYS A 17 3.92 -7.38 -16.48
N GLY A 18 2.60 -7.42 -16.72
CA GLY A 18 1.96 -8.13 -17.85
C GLY A 18 1.28 -9.44 -17.48
N TYR A 19 1.40 -9.90 -16.22
CA TYR A 19 0.82 -11.17 -15.75
C TYR A 19 -0.27 -11.00 -14.67
N GLY A 20 -0.66 -9.75 -14.36
CA GLY A 20 -1.65 -9.46 -13.33
C GLY A 20 -1.19 -8.37 -12.39
N TRP A 21 -2.03 -8.03 -11.40
CA TRP A 21 -1.67 -7.08 -10.35
C TRP A 21 -1.11 -7.84 -9.16
N GLU A 22 0.17 -7.63 -8.86
CA GLU A 22 0.84 -8.21 -7.69
C GLU A 22 1.20 -7.11 -6.70
N VAL A 23 1.19 -7.44 -5.40
CA VAL A 23 1.58 -6.50 -4.35
C VAL A 23 3.10 -6.47 -4.28
N GLU A 24 3.68 -5.35 -4.68
CA GLU A 24 5.12 -5.11 -4.68
C GLU A 24 5.60 -4.58 -3.32
N ASN A 25 4.79 -3.72 -2.70
CA ASN A 25 5.11 -3.11 -1.41
C ASN A 25 3.84 -2.80 -0.61
N SER A 26 3.95 -2.76 0.72
CA SER A 26 2.86 -2.52 1.66
C SER A 26 3.31 -1.56 2.75
N GLU A 27 2.66 -0.41 2.83
CA GLU A 27 3.02 0.69 3.72
C GLU A 27 1.88 0.99 4.70
N TYR A 28 2.20 1.25 5.97
CA TYR A 28 1.19 1.49 7.02
C TYR A 28 0.88 2.97 7.27
N THR A 29 1.60 3.86 6.57
CA THR A 29 1.31 5.29 6.59
C THR A 29 0.97 5.77 5.18
N ARG A 30 0.06 6.75 5.08
CA ARG A 30 -0.33 7.31 3.79
C ARG A 30 0.80 8.12 3.15
N GLU A 31 1.69 8.69 3.95
CA GLU A 31 2.81 9.51 3.48
C GLU A 31 3.88 8.63 2.85
N ASP A 32 4.29 7.54 3.53
CA ASP A 32 5.23 6.57 2.98
C ASP A 32 4.66 5.90 1.73
N ALA A 33 3.39 5.48 1.75
CA ALA A 33 2.71 4.90 0.59
C ALA A 33 2.74 5.81 -0.66
N LYS A 34 2.58 7.12 -0.46
CA LYS A 34 2.68 8.09 -1.57
C LYS A 34 4.10 8.28 -2.06
N ARG A 35 5.09 8.29 -1.17
CA ARG A 35 6.51 8.35 -1.54
C ARG A 35 6.87 7.14 -2.38
N SER A 36 6.60 5.94 -1.85
CA SER A 36 6.83 4.68 -2.53
C SER A 36 6.07 4.62 -3.86
N LEU A 37 4.79 5.02 -3.94
CA LEU A 37 4.04 5.09 -5.21
C LEU A 37 4.72 5.98 -6.26
N LYS A 38 5.28 7.11 -5.85
CA LYS A 38 6.01 8.01 -6.75
C LYS A 38 7.29 7.35 -7.25
N GLU A 39 8.08 6.77 -6.35
CA GLU A 39 9.32 6.06 -6.68
C GLU A 39 9.07 4.91 -7.66
N TYR A 40 8.04 4.10 -7.43
CA TYR A 40 7.66 3.02 -8.34
C TYR A 40 7.19 3.56 -9.69
N ARG A 41 6.44 4.67 -9.74
CA ARG A 41 6.03 5.29 -11.02
C ARG A 41 7.20 5.89 -11.80
N GLU A 42 8.23 6.39 -11.12
CA GLU A 42 9.41 6.98 -11.74
C GLU A 42 10.42 5.91 -12.19
N ASN A 43 10.52 4.80 -11.46
CA ASN A 43 11.49 3.74 -11.73
C ASN A 43 10.94 2.59 -12.59
N CYS A 44 9.63 2.34 -12.55
CA CYS A 44 9.00 1.21 -13.24
C CYS A 44 8.30 1.66 -14.53
N ASN A 45 8.53 0.93 -15.62
CA ASN A 45 7.87 1.18 -16.90
C ASN A 45 6.55 0.39 -17.07
N TYR A 46 6.01 -0.13 -15.98
CA TYR A 46 4.76 -0.90 -15.96
C TYR A 46 3.68 -0.20 -15.13
N PRO A 47 2.39 -0.47 -15.38
CA PRO A 47 1.32 0.16 -14.62
C PRO A 47 1.46 -0.10 -13.11
N ILE A 48 1.47 0.99 -12.33
CA ILE A 48 1.48 0.96 -10.87
C ILE A 48 0.18 1.57 -10.33
N LYS A 49 -0.46 0.90 -9.37
CA LYS A 49 -1.60 1.42 -8.61
C LYS A 49 -1.36 1.30 -7.11
N MET A 50 -2.13 2.05 -6.33
CA MET A 50 -2.12 1.97 -4.87
C MET A 50 -3.53 1.60 -4.38
N GLU A 51 -3.62 0.63 -3.49
CA GLU A 51 -4.87 0.14 -2.92
C GLU A 51 -4.86 0.27 -1.41
N LYS A 52 -5.99 0.72 -0.83
CA LYS A 52 -6.12 0.85 0.62
C LYS A 52 -6.79 -0.38 1.20
N HIS A 53 -6.11 -1.02 2.12
CA HIS A 53 -6.61 -2.12 2.94
C HIS A 53 -6.79 -1.69 4.39
N ARG A 54 -7.60 -2.47 5.12
CA ARG A 54 -7.80 -2.32 6.56
C ARG A 54 -7.62 -3.67 7.21
N GLU A 55 -6.57 -3.80 7.99
CA GLU A 55 -6.26 -5.03 8.71
C GLU A 55 -6.74 -4.90 10.15
N LYS A 56 -7.21 -6.01 10.71
CA LYS A 56 -7.51 -6.08 12.15
C LYS A 56 -6.19 -6.10 12.90
N ILE A 57 -6.10 -5.27 13.94
CA ILE A 57 -5.01 -5.37 14.90
C ILE A 57 -5.38 -6.55 15.79
N GLU A 58 -4.61 -7.65 15.71
CA GLU A 58 -4.74 -8.75 16.66
C GLU A 58 -4.37 -8.22 18.07
N GLU A 59 -5.26 -8.48 19.03
CA GLU A 59 -5.27 -7.88 20.36
C GLU A 59 -4.34 -8.62 21.34
#